data_AF-A0A1B6JB96-F1
#
_entry.id   AF-A0A1B6JB96-F1
#
_cell.length_a   1.000
_cell.length_b   1.000
_cell.length_c   1.000
_cell.angle_alpha   90.00
_cell.angle_beta   90.00
_cell.angle_gamma   90.00
#
_symmetry.space_group_name_H-M   'P 1'
#
loop_
_entity.id
_entity.type
_entity.pdbx_description
1 polymer ?
#
loop_
_entity_poly.entity_id
_entity_poly.type
_entity_poly.pdbx_seq_one_letter_code
_entity_poly.pdbx_strand_id
1 'polypeptide(L)'
;MDDSECSTGQHSTSSESPIQVLWDGFITAESKSFEKAVWFDTFLAEFLAEVKEGKSVKDILSSSVINGGSVSTLVSCELLSDVHSLCSAGPGEMEELATMRKHLLTGRGWRCLAVLQCLGLQDVSCGRELASLLISLYSVGGDEGTGQIVNPYLQQNRGDSGEGEMTCHPPLVRRKSRSLSNPEATSHSRSGSIRIPRAVTAPDLCQEEESSDSEDPESSEAHQVRSALKIRLNPMDFDYFTSVVRSDDETQFERVGSCNPVQQKKVVSKLDPRNFHDDRIKDVMKQEINSCEFKMLVIELLYDLVQSENISQQINTSHQSVCLQTMNFSLETLCSLQFGSELNAGTAYHLKCLLSRLLLSSLDKVLVQPEMTSAVLQKGVLPIMLRMAEDILRKHSPELVKEIKVLEESLMTSEFVFNIIYGVITVVHCLLGQNSSPDKLDQFLTLFYQFGNSLNGRLIDKTVSLILSFSEVIPKKCTDRAKRIIVSVSQLITALKKTRTKVVHARQCKRNKHKKCLSKSFIHHHDNIFGTVYVGSVLPSSTQQNCSISALFMTLTKFLSDNIDRDIVIRTLQLMTSCGTCCCFPALILLKKILKIVLSTDQRVRTSGLVL
;
A
#
# COMPACT_ATOMS: atom_id res chain seq x y z
N MET A 1 -59.56 -27.89 -42.17
CA MET A 1 -60.53 -28.28 -41.12
C MET A 1 -59.71 -28.75 -39.93
N ASP A 2 -58.94 -27.87 -39.30
CA ASP A 2 -59.31 -26.57 -38.68
C ASP A 2 -60.12 -26.81 -37.41
N ASP A 3 -59.46 -26.63 -36.26
CA ASP A 3 -59.75 -25.48 -35.41
C ASP A 3 -58.43 -24.98 -34.79
N SER A 4 -58.47 -23.77 -34.24
CA SER A 4 -57.29 -22.99 -33.83
C SER A 4 -57.37 -22.54 -32.37
N GLU A 5 -56.26 -22.01 -31.86
CA GLU A 5 -56.11 -21.37 -30.54
C GLU A 5 -56.15 -22.35 -29.33
N CYS A 6 -55.53 -22.06 -28.18
CA CYS A 6 -54.71 -20.90 -27.81
C CYS A 6 -53.45 -21.36 -27.04
N SER A 7 -52.28 -20.77 -27.38
CA SER A 7 -51.03 -21.05 -26.69
C SER A 7 -50.96 -20.33 -25.35
N THR A 8 -51.28 -21.02 -24.25
CA THR A 8 -51.04 -20.51 -22.89
C THR A 8 -49.54 -20.44 -22.61
N GLY A 9 -48.93 -19.29 -22.91
CA GLY A 9 -47.54 -19.02 -22.56
C GLY A 9 -47.32 -19.12 -21.05
N GLN A 10 -46.50 -20.07 -20.62
CA GLN A 10 -46.04 -20.14 -19.24
C GLN A 10 -45.11 -18.96 -18.97
N HIS A 11 -45.66 -17.87 -18.43
CA HIS A 11 -44.84 -16.85 -17.77
C HIS A 11 -44.18 -17.50 -16.55
N SER A 12 -42.90 -17.86 -16.71
CA SER A 12 -42.03 -18.22 -15.60
C SER A 12 -41.84 -16.99 -14.73
N THR A 13 -42.66 -16.85 -13.69
CA THR A 13 -42.44 -15.88 -12.62
C THR A 13 -41.13 -16.24 -11.93
N SER A 14 -40.06 -15.51 -12.23
CA SER A 14 -38.80 -15.60 -11.52
C SER A 14 -39.06 -15.30 -10.05
N SER A 15 -38.86 -16.30 -9.19
CA SER A 15 -38.84 -16.09 -7.75
C SER A 15 -37.66 -15.19 -7.41
N GLU A 16 -37.95 -13.96 -6.98
CA GLU A 16 -36.95 -13.00 -6.49
C GLU A 16 -36.12 -13.67 -5.38
N SER A 17 -34.80 -13.45 -5.40
CA SER A 17 -33.93 -14.10 -4.42
C SER A 17 -34.18 -13.53 -3.02
N PRO A 18 -34.11 -14.34 -1.93
CA PRO A 18 -34.32 -13.83 -0.58
C PRO A 18 -33.42 -12.64 -0.24
N ILE A 19 -32.15 -12.68 -0.69
CA ILE A 19 -31.19 -11.59 -0.53
C ILE A 19 -31.59 -10.31 -1.28
N GLN A 20 -32.22 -10.41 -2.47
CA GLN A 20 -32.77 -9.25 -3.18
C GLN A 20 -33.97 -8.67 -2.44
N VAL A 21 -34.93 -9.49 -2.00
CA VAL A 21 -36.11 -9.00 -1.27
C VAL A 21 -35.71 -8.30 0.04
N LEU A 22 -34.69 -8.82 0.72
CA LEU A 22 -34.10 -8.19 1.90
C LEU A 22 -33.44 -6.83 1.58
N TRP A 23 -32.73 -6.73 0.45
CA TRP A 23 -32.11 -5.49 0.00
C TRP A 23 -33.13 -4.44 -0.44
N ASP A 24 -34.09 -4.81 -1.29
CA ASP A 24 -35.11 -3.89 -1.79
C ASP A 24 -36.03 -3.40 -0.65
N GLY A 25 -36.27 -4.24 0.37
CA GLY A 25 -36.88 -3.85 1.65
C GLY A 25 -36.05 -2.81 2.43
N PHE A 26 -34.73 -2.99 2.51
CA PHE A 26 -33.82 -2.01 3.12
C PHE A 26 -33.77 -0.67 2.36
N ILE A 27 -33.78 -0.69 1.03
CA ILE A 27 -33.76 0.53 0.19
C ILE A 27 -35.09 1.28 0.25
N THR A 28 -36.22 0.59 0.35
CA THR A 28 -37.56 1.20 0.38
C THR A 28 -38.06 1.59 1.76
N ALA A 29 -37.45 1.08 2.83
CA ALA A 29 -37.82 1.43 4.21
C ALA A 29 -37.39 2.87 4.60
N GLU A 30 -38.20 3.50 5.46
CA GLU A 30 -38.02 4.89 5.89
C GLU A 30 -36.65 5.11 6.58
N SER A 31 -35.97 6.21 6.24
CA SER A 31 -34.64 6.53 6.78
C SER A 31 -34.65 6.66 8.30
N LYS A 32 -33.65 6.08 8.97
CA LYS A 32 -33.52 6.03 10.44
C LYS A 32 -34.67 5.30 11.17
N SER A 33 -35.55 4.59 10.46
CA SER A 33 -36.62 3.79 11.07
C SER A 33 -36.10 2.47 11.64
N PHE A 34 -36.82 1.93 12.63
CA PHE A 34 -36.59 0.57 13.15
C PHE A 34 -36.83 -0.50 12.06
N GLU A 35 -37.79 -0.28 11.15
CA GLU A 35 -38.08 -1.20 10.04
C GLU A 35 -36.84 -1.33 9.12
N LYS A 36 -36.22 -0.20 8.73
CA LYS A 36 -34.98 -0.20 7.92
C LYS A 36 -33.82 -0.91 8.62
N ALA A 37 -33.67 -0.70 9.93
CA ALA A 37 -32.63 -1.37 10.72
C ALA A 37 -32.78 -2.91 10.69
N VAL A 38 -34.00 -3.44 10.87
CA VAL A 38 -34.22 -4.90 10.85
C VAL A 38 -34.03 -5.48 9.45
N TRP A 39 -34.44 -4.79 8.38
CA TRP A 39 -34.12 -5.20 7.01
C TRP A 39 -32.61 -5.30 6.79
N PHE A 40 -31.85 -4.27 7.19
CA PHE A 40 -30.39 -4.23 7.05
C PHE A 40 -29.68 -5.34 7.85
N ASP A 41 -30.03 -5.49 9.13
CA ASP A 41 -29.46 -6.54 10.00
C ASP A 41 -29.70 -7.95 9.44
N THR A 42 -30.85 -8.18 8.79
CA THR A 42 -31.23 -9.45 8.17
C THR A 42 -30.50 -9.67 6.83
N PHE A 43 -30.39 -8.63 5.99
CA PHE A 43 -29.60 -8.65 4.75
C PHE A 43 -28.12 -9.02 5.03
N LEU A 44 -27.49 -8.36 6.01
CA LEU A 44 -26.10 -8.66 6.38
C LEU A 44 -25.92 -10.11 6.85
N ALA A 45 -26.89 -10.66 7.57
CA ALA A 45 -26.86 -12.04 8.04
C ALA A 45 -27.05 -13.06 6.91
N GLU A 46 -28.01 -12.85 6.01
CA GLU A 46 -28.20 -13.72 4.85
C GLU A 46 -26.98 -13.71 3.93
N PHE A 47 -26.40 -12.53 3.64
CA PHE A 47 -25.21 -12.41 2.82
C PHE A 47 -24.03 -13.22 3.38
N LEU A 48 -23.79 -13.13 4.69
CA LEU A 48 -22.72 -13.89 5.35
C LEU A 48 -23.02 -15.40 5.40
N ALA A 49 -24.28 -15.80 5.51
CA ALA A 49 -24.70 -17.20 5.38
C ALA A 49 -24.44 -17.74 3.97
N GLU A 50 -24.84 -17.02 2.92
CA GLU A 50 -24.61 -17.42 1.52
C GLU A 50 -23.12 -17.51 1.15
N VAL A 51 -22.28 -16.61 1.69
CA VAL A 51 -20.81 -16.69 1.51
C VAL A 51 -20.23 -17.91 2.25
N LYS A 52 -20.70 -18.23 3.47
CA LYS A 52 -20.28 -19.42 4.24
C LYS A 52 -20.72 -20.74 3.57
N GLU A 53 -21.81 -20.73 2.81
CA GLU A 53 -22.24 -21.84 1.93
C GLU A 53 -21.36 -21.99 0.67
N GLY A 54 -20.46 -21.05 0.40
CA GLY A 54 -19.55 -21.08 -0.74
C GLY A 54 -20.10 -20.46 -2.03
N LYS A 55 -21.23 -19.73 -1.98
CA LYS A 55 -21.68 -18.90 -3.11
C LYS A 55 -20.69 -17.76 -3.31
N SER A 56 -20.29 -17.46 -4.54
CA SER A 56 -19.40 -16.32 -4.75
C SER A 56 -20.19 -15.01 -4.60
N VAL A 57 -19.50 -13.95 -4.15
CA VAL A 57 -20.06 -12.60 -4.07
C VAL A 57 -20.69 -12.15 -5.40
N LYS A 58 -20.14 -12.62 -6.54
CA LYS A 58 -20.73 -12.35 -7.85
C LYS A 58 -22.05 -13.08 -8.04
N ASP A 59 -22.18 -14.34 -7.62
CA ASP A 59 -23.42 -15.10 -7.79
C ASP A 59 -24.55 -14.49 -6.97
N ILE A 60 -24.28 -14.20 -5.69
CA ILE A 60 -25.19 -13.53 -4.74
C ILE A 60 -25.77 -12.25 -5.36
N LEU A 61 -24.89 -11.34 -5.82
CA LEU A 61 -25.30 -10.06 -6.41
C LEU A 61 -25.87 -10.18 -7.82
N SER A 62 -25.41 -11.15 -8.64
CA SER A 62 -25.87 -11.34 -10.03
C SER A 62 -27.33 -11.76 -10.15
N SER A 63 -27.96 -12.18 -9.04
CA SER A 63 -29.41 -12.39 -8.96
C SER A 63 -30.23 -11.11 -9.12
N SER A 64 -29.59 -9.94 -9.23
CA SER A 64 -30.22 -8.61 -9.13
C SER A 64 -29.52 -7.55 -10.01
N VAL A 65 -30.13 -6.36 -10.12
CA VAL A 65 -29.55 -5.18 -10.83
C VAL A 65 -28.56 -4.42 -9.93
N ILE A 66 -28.00 -5.07 -8.91
CA ILE A 66 -27.18 -4.44 -7.88
C ILE A 66 -25.69 -4.46 -8.28
N ASN A 67 -25.17 -3.33 -8.75
CA ASN A 67 -23.73 -3.14 -8.90
C ASN A 67 -23.03 -3.16 -7.52
N GLY A 68 -22.08 -4.08 -7.32
CA GLY A 68 -21.45 -4.32 -6.01
C GLY A 68 -20.83 -3.10 -5.32
N GLY A 69 -20.25 -2.16 -6.07
CA GLY A 69 -19.74 -0.90 -5.51
C GLY A 69 -20.81 -0.01 -4.86
N SER A 70 -22.08 -0.15 -5.28
CA SER A 70 -23.23 0.50 -4.62
C SER A 70 -23.52 -0.14 -3.25
N VAL A 71 -23.41 -1.47 -3.14
CA VAL A 71 -23.56 -2.18 -1.85
C VAL A 71 -22.43 -1.80 -0.89
N SER A 72 -21.18 -1.88 -1.34
CA SER A 72 -20.03 -1.49 -0.51
C SER A 72 -20.14 -0.02 -0.05
N THR A 73 -20.63 0.88 -0.92
CA THR A 73 -20.92 2.27 -0.55
C THR A 73 -22.01 2.36 0.51
N LEU A 74 -23.19 1.77 0.29
CA LEU A 74 -24.33 1.90 1.20
C LEU A 74 -24.11 1.23 2.55
N VAL A 75 -23.47 0.06 2.60
CA VAL A 75 -23.06 -0.60 3.86
C VAL A 75 -22.04 0.27 4.62
N SER A 76 -21.14 0.96 3.92
CA SER A 76 -20.21 1.92 4.53
C SER A 76 -20.92 3.17 5.04
N CYS A 77 -21.92 3.69 4.32
CA CYS A 77 -22.73 4.83 4.74
C CYS A 77 -23.57 4.53 6.00
N GLU A 78 -24.20 3.36 6.10
CA GLU A 78 -24.91 2.96 7.32
C GLU A 78 -23.94 2.76 8.49
N LEU A 79 -22.76 2.17 8.29
CA LEU A 79 -21.72 2.06 9.33
C LEU A 79 -21.21 3.43 9.82
N LEU A 80 -21.02 4.39 8.92
CA LEU A 80 -20.68 5.79 9.24
C LEU A 80 -21.82 6.46 10.04
N SER A 81 -23.07 6.25 9.63
CA SER A 81 -24.27 6.76 10.31
C SER A 81 -24.45 6.15 11.71
N ASP A 82 -24.19 4.85 11.87
CA ASP A 82 -24.25 4.15 13.15
C ASP A 82 -23.25 4.71 14.15
N VAL A 83 -21.97 4.84 13.75
CA VAL A 83 -20.93 5.39 14.63
C VAL A 83 -21.23 6.85 14.99
N HIS A 84 -21.66 7.66 14.03
CA HIS A 84 -22.09 9.03 14.32
C HIS A 84 -23.28 9.07 15.29
N SER A 85 -24.28 8.20 15.10
CA SER A 85 -25.45 8.11 15.98
C SER A 85 -25.03 7.77 17.42
N LEU A 86 -24.16 6.77 17.59
CA LEU A 86 -23.62 6.38 18.90
C LEU A 86 -22.80 7.50 19.57
N CYS A 87 -21.93 8.19 18.84
CA CYS A 87 -21.20 9.37 19.33
C CYS A 87 -22.09 10.59 19.60
N SER A 88 -23.35 10.60 19.13
CA SER A 88 -24.33 11.66 19.40
C SER A 88 -25.33 11.33 20.52
N ALA A 89 -25.35 10.07 20.98
CA ALA A 89 -26.34 9.57 21.96
C ALA A 89 -25.96 9.87 23.43
N GLY A 90 -24.70 10.21 23.71
CA GLY A 90 -24.27 10.99 24.86
C GLY A 90 -24.60 10.50 26.29
N PRO A 91 -24.16 9.31 26.71
CA PRO A 91 -23.67 9.11 28.08
C PRO A 91 -22.23 9.68 28.24
N GLY A 92 -21.53 9.41 29.34
CA GLY A 92 -20.14 9.86 29.52
C GLY A 92 -19.12 9.08 28.67
N GLU A 93 -17.94 9.67 28.39
CA GLU A 93 -16.90 9.13 27.48
C GLU A 93 -16.61 7.61 27.64
N MET A 94 -16.61 7.10 28.88
CA MET A 94 -16.37 5.69 29.18
C MET A 94 -17.51 4.76 28.72
N GLU A 95 -18.76 5.22 28.81
CA GLU A 95 -19.96 4.49 28.42
C GLU A 95 -20.22 4.61 26.90
N GLU A 96 -19.84 5.72 26.28
CA GLU A 96 -19.75 5.85 24.82
C GLU A 96 -18.79 4.81 24.23
N LEU A 97 -17.56 4.72 24.77
CA LEU A 97 -16.57 3.73 24.32
C LEU A 97 -17.05 2.27 24.55
N ALA A 98 -17.70 1.99 25.68
CA ALA A 98 -18.27 0.67 25.94
C ALA A 98 -19.40 0.31 24.95
N THR A 99 -20.26 1.27 24.62
CA THR A 99 -21.36 1.09 23.67
C THR A 99 -20.84 0.94 22.24
N MET A 100 -19.82 1.72 21.86
CA MET A 100 -19.12 1.60 20.58
C MET A 100 -18.46 0.23 20.42
N ARG A 101 -17.71 -0.22 21.44
CA ARG A 101 -17.07 -1.54 21.45
C ARG A 101 -18.10 -2.67 21.37
N LYS A 102 -19.25 -2.55 22.05
CA LYS A 102 -20.37 -3.50 21.92
C LYS A 102 -20.91 -3.52 20.48
N HIS A 103 -21.20 -2.36 19.88
CA HIS A 103 -21.68 -2.27 18.50
C HIS A 103 -20.70 -2.92 17.50
N LEU A 104 -19.40 -2.70 17.68
CA LEU A 104 -18.35 -3.15 16.77
C LEU A 104 -17.94 -4.62 16.95
N LEU A 105 -18.06 -5.19 18.16
CA LEU A 105 -17.66 -6.59 18.43
C LEU A 105 -18.86 -7.56 18.47
N THR A 106 -20.04 -7.12 18.91
CA THR A 106 -21.21 -8.01 19.13
C THR A 106 -22.50 -7.52 18.46
N GLY A 107 -22.55 -6.25 18.06
CA GLY A 107 -23.68 -5.65 17.34
C GLY A 107 -23.68 -5.97 15.84
N ARG A 108 -23.97 -4.96 15.02
CA ARG A 108 -23.93 -5.08 13.55
C ARG A 108 -22.64 -4.56 12.92
N GLY A 109 -21.83 -3.81 13.66
CA GLY A 109 -20.57 -3.26 13.16
C GLY A 109 -19.64 -4.33 12.59
N TRP A 110 -19.46 -5.46 13.29
CA TRP A 110 -18.65 -6.57 12.75
C TRP A 110 -19.24 -7.19 11.49
N ARG A 111 -20.56 -7.29 11.38
CA ARG A 111 -21.26 -7.83 10.20
C ARG A 111 -21.14 -6.88 9.00
N CYS A 112 -21.26 -5.57 9.21
CA CYS A 112 -20.94 -4.56 8.19
C CYS A 112 -19.48 -4.74 7.69
N LEU A 113 -18.52 -4.79 8.61
CA LEU A 113 -17.10 -4.93 8.27
C LEU A 113 -16.79 -6.27 7.55
N ALA A 114 -17.41 -7.38 7.96
CA ALA A 114 -17.25 -8.69 7.32
C ALA A 114 -17.89 -8.73 5.91
N VAL A 115 -19.08 -8.12 5.73
CA VAL A 115 -19.71 -7.97 4.41
C VAL A 115 -18.86 -7.10 3.49
N LEU A 116 -18.31 -5.98 3.99
CA LEU A 116 -17.36 -5.14 3.26
C LEU A 116 -16.07 -5.90 2.89
N GLN A 117 -15.55 -6.75 3.77
CA GLN A 117 -14.39 -7.61 3.49
C GLN A 117 -14.71 -8.58 2.36
N CYS A 118 -15.90 -9.19 2.38
CA CYS A 118 -16.36 -10.08 1.32
C CYS A 118 -16.48 -9.35 -0.02
N LEU A 119 -17.24 -8.24 -0.06
CA LEU A 119 -17.51 -7.42 -1.25
C LEU A 119 -16.24 -6.85 -1.89
N GLY A 120 -15.27 -6.43 -1.05
CA GLY A 120 -14.15 -5.60 -1.47
C GLY A 120 -14.55 -4.12 -1.64
N LEU A 121 -13.57 -3.24 -1.46
CA LEU A 121 -13.78 -1.79 -1.41
C LEU A 121 -13.37 -1.07 -2.71
N GLN A 122 -13.78 -1.63 -3.85
CA GLN A 122 -13.63 -1.00 -5.17
C GLN A 122 -14.75 0.03 -5.40
N ASP A 123 -14.40 1.19 -5.95
CA ASP A 123 -15.30 2.29 -6.35
C ASP A 123 -16.26 2.81 -5.25
N VAL A 124 -15.87 2.68 -3.97
CA VAL A 124 -16.63 3.17 -2.81
C VAL A 124 -16.53 4.70 -2.71
N SER A 125 -17.66 5.41 -2.83
CA SER A 125 -17.67 6.87 -2.91
C SER A 125 -17.22 7.57 -1.62
N CYS A 126 -17.51 6.98 -0.46
CA CYS A 126 -17.14 7.45 0.88
C CYS A 126 -15.82 6.82 1.40
N GLY A 127 -14.92 6.41 0.50
CA GLY A 127 -13.73 5.64 0.85
C GLY A 127 -12.72 6.35 1.76
N ARG A 128 -12.63 7.69 1.74
CA ARG A 128 -11.72 8.45 2.63
C ARG A 128 -12.30 8.60 4.03
N GLU A 129 -13.60 8.79 4.06
CA GLU A 129 -14.42 8.97 5.24
C GLU A 129 -14.47 7.64 6.01
N LEU A 130 -14.63 6.51 5.29
CA LEU A 130 -14.45 5.15 5.80
C LEU A 130 -13.02 4.87 6.26
N ALA A 131 -11.97 5.25 5.51
CA ALA A 131 -10.58 5.06 5.95
C ALA A 131 -10.29 5.82 7.26
N SER A 132 -10.75 7.08 7.35
CA SER A 132 -10.62 7.92 8.55
C SER A 132 -11.36 7.34 9.75
N LEU A 133 -12.55 6.76 9.52
CA LEU A 133 -13.31 6.01 10.51
C LEU A 133 -12.53 4.77 10.98
N LEU A 134 -12.12 3.89 10.06
CA LEU A 134 -11.42 2.63 10.36
C LEU A 134 -10.14 2.86 11.18
N ILE A 135 -9.35 3.87 10.81
CA ILE A 135 -8.15 4.29 11.57
C ILE A 135 -8.51 4.74 12.99
N SER A 136 -9.60 5.50 13.15
CA SER A 136 -10.06 5.99 14.45
C SER A 136 -10.62 4.88 15.34
N LEU A 137 -11.31 3.88 14.77
CA LEU A 137 -11.93 2.78 15.50
C LEU A 137 -10.93 1.69 15.92
N TYR A 138 -9.74 1.59 15.31
CA TYR A 138 -8.75 0.54 15.58
C TYR A 138 -8.38 0.40 17.08
N SER A 139 -8.38 1.51 17.83
CA SER A 139 -8.12 1.54 19.27
C SER A 139 -9.28 1.03 20.14
N VAL A 140 -10.52 1.09 19.63
CA VAL A 140 -11.77 0.84 20.40
C VAL A 140 -11.96 -0.65 20.72
N GLY A 141 -11.30 -1.57 19.98
CA GLY A 141 -11.38 -3.01 20.25
C GLY A 141 -10.85 -3.42 21.63
N GLY A 142 -9.95 -2.63 22.24
CA GLY A 142 -9.25 -2.96 23.49
C GLY A 142 -8.17 -4.05 23.32
N ASP A 143 -7.54 -4.49 24.40
CA ASP A 143 -6.46 -5.52 24.35
C ASP A 143 -6.83 -6.83 25.08
N GLU A 144 -8.08 -6.97 25.50
CA GLU A 144 -8.56 -8.15 26.22
C GLU A 144 -8.68 -9.38 25.29
N GLY A 145 -7.89 -10.41 25.57
CA GLY A 145 -7.95 -11.69 24.89
C GLY A 145 -9.07 -12.58 25.43
N THR A 146 -10.28 -12.46 24.87
CA THR A 146 -11.29 -13.53 24.94
C THR A 146 -10.86 -14.74 24.10
N GLY A 147 -11.46 -15.91 24.36
CA GLY A 147 -10.92 -17.22 23.95
C GLY A 147 -10.83 -17.46 22.43
N GLN A 148 -10.04 -18.48 22.06
CA GLN A 148 -9.59 -18.80 20.69
C GLN A 148 -10.69 -19.30 19.70
N ILE A 149 -11.97 -19.00 19.94
CA ILE A 149 -13.04 -19.34 18.99
C ILE A 149 -13.02 -18.30 17.88
N VAL A 150 -12.47 -18.69 16.72
CA VAL A 150 -12.51 -17.90 15.49
C VAL A 150 -13.95 -17.80 14.99
N ASN A 151 -14.39 -16.58 14.64
CA ASN A 151 -15.70 -16.37 14.03
C ASN A 151 -15.71 -16.95 12.59
N PRO A 152 -16.59 -17.92 12.29
CA PRO A 152 -16.59 -18.65 11.02
C PRO A 152 -17.14 -17.86 9.82
N TYR A 153 -17.49 -16.59 10.00
CA TYR A 153 -18.00 -15.69 8.96
C TYR A 153 -16.96 -14.65 8.50
N LEU A 154 -15.77 -14.63 9.09
CA LEU A 154 -14.65 -13.80 8.64
C LEU A 154 -13.82 -14.54 7.58
N GLN A 155 -13.43 -13.86 6.50
CA GLN A 155 -12.56 -14.47 5.49
C GLN A 155 -11.13 -14.53 6.02
N GLN A 156 -10.67 -15.71 6.44
CA GLN A 156 -9.27 -15.89 6.85
C GLN A 156 -8.35 -16.02 5.63
N ASN A 157 -7.24 -15.27 5.65
CA ASN A 157 -6.11 -15.40 4.73
C ASN A 157 -6.42 -15.24 3.22
N ARG A 158 -6.95 -14.06 2.82
CA ARG A 158 -6.89 -13.61 1.40
C ARG A 158 -5.46 -13.55 0.82
N GLY A 159 -4.43 -13.54 1.67
CA GLY A 159 -3.04 -13.31 1.31
C GLY A 159 -2.27 -14.45 0.62
N ASP A 160 -2.86 -15.64 0.40
CA ASP A 160 -2.15 -16.77 -0.28
C ASP A 160 -2.83 -17.27 -1.57
N SER A 161 -4.02 -16.77 -1.92
CA SER A 161 -4.73 -17.10 -3.17
C SER A 161 -4.41 -16.14 -4.33
N GLY A 162 -3.81 -14.99 -4.03
CA GLY A 162 -3.32 -14.03 -5.01
C GLY A 162 -1.80 -14.04 -5.13
N GLU A 163 -1.25 -14.82 -6.07
CA GLU A 163 0.07 -14.52 -6.65
C GLU A 163 -0.01 -13.26 -7.53
N GLY A 164 -0.35 -12.14 -6.91
CA GLY A 164 0.03 -10.84 -7.42
C GLY A 164 1.55 -10.79 -7.43
N GLU A 165 2.15 -11.15 -8.57
CA GLU A 165 3.57 -10.92 -8.83
C GLU A 165 3.82 -9.43 -8.54
N MET A 166 4.45 -9.16 -7.40
CA MET A 166 4.55 -7.82 -6.83
C MET A 166 5.59 -7.03 -7.64
N THR A 167 5.16 -6.56 -8.82
CA THR A 167 5.91 -5.84 -9.85
C THR A 167 6.30 -4.43 -9.44
N CYS A 168 6.47 -4.21 -8.14
CA CYS A 168 7.11 -3.04 -7.53
C CYS A 168 8.62 -3.02 -7.82
N HIS A 169 8.97 -3.07 -9.11
CA HIS A 169 10.19 -2.43 -9.57
C HIS A 169 10.14 -0.98 -9.07
N PRO A 170 11.12 -0.53 -8.28
CA PRO A 170 11.05 0.75 -7.59
C PRO A 170 10.86 1.87 -8.63
N PRO A 171 9.87 2.76 -8.45
CA PRO A 171 9.11 3.33 -9.56
C PRO A 171 10.00 3.97 -10.63
N LEU A 172 10.01 3.35 -11.82
CA LEU A 172 10.64 3.88 -13.01
C LEU A 172 9.84 5.10 -13.49
N VAL A 173 10.14 6.27 -12.90
CA VAL A 173 9.58 7.59 -13.23
C VAL A 173 9.43 7.71 -14.75
N ARG A 174 8.18 7.63 -15.24
CA ARG A 174 7.84 7.13 -16.59
C ARG A 174 8.06 8.15 -17.72
N ARG A 175 9.17 8.88 -17.67
CA ARG A 175 9.65 9.74 -18.78
C ARG A 175 10.04 8.84 -19.96
N LYS A 176 9.35 9.01 -21.10
CA LYS A 176 9.53 8.24 -22.34
C LYS A 176 10.99 8.21 -22.84
N SER A 177 11.79 7.27 -22.34
CA SER A 177 13.16 7.01 -22.79
C SER A 177 13.14 6.01 -23.96
N ARG A 178 13.16 6.51 -25.19
CA ARG A 178 13.46 5.68 -26.36
C ARG A 178 14.88 5.14 -26.23
N SER A 179 15.07 3.87 -26.62
CA SER A 179 16.36 3.18 -26.53
C SER A 179 17.48 3.94 -27.25
N LEU A 180 18.66 3.97 -26.62
CA LEU A 180 19.90 4.35 -27.28
C LEU A 180 20.58 3.08 -27.79
N SER A 181 20.13 2.59 -28.95
CA SER A 181 20.89 1.60 -29.71
C SER A 181 22.18 2.24 -30.25
N ASN A 182 23.31 1.57 -30.04
CA ASN A 182 24.52 1.85 -30.82
C ASN A 182 24.28 1.45 -32.27
N PRO A 183 24.85 2.22 -33.21
CA PRO A 183 25.60 1.61 -34.30
C PRO A 183 27.05 2.14 -34.34
N GLU A 184 27.94 1.32 -34.85
CA GLU A 184 29.36 1.64 -35.02
C GLU A 184 29.66 2.42 -36.32
N ALA A 185 30.95 2.62 -36.55
CA ALA A 185 31.60 3.45 -37.56
C ALA A 185 31.02 3.42 -38.98
N THR A 186 30.97 4.62 -39.59
CA THR A 186 31.68 4.90 -40.86
C THR A 186 31.88 6.40 -41.05
N SER A 187 32.85 6.78 -41.87
CA SER A 187 33.25 8.18 -42.15
C SER A 187 32.56 8.77 -43.38
N HIS A 188 32.41 10.10 -43.44
CA HIS A 188 33.08 10.97 -44.44
C HIS A 188 32.44 12.39 -44.60
N SER A 189 33.32 13.40 -44.63
CA SER A 189 33.37 14.53 -45.60
C SER A 189 32.24 15.59 -45.73
N ARG A 190 32.56 16.79 -45.21
CA ARG A 190 32.47 18.14 -45.86
C ARG A 190 31.18 18.99 -45.91
N SER A 191 31.47 20.30 -45.89
CA SER A 191 30.76 21.47 -46.44
C SER A 191 29.46 22.01 -45.80
N GLY A 192 29.63 23.05 -44.97
CA GLY A 192 29.26 24.43 -45.34
C GLY A 192 27.79 24.89 -45.26
N SER A 193 27.52 25.85 -44.37
CA SER A 193 27.22 27.24 -44.78
C SER A 193 27.16 28.19 -43.57
N ILE A 194 27.29 29.50 -43.81
CA ILE A 194 27.24 30.59 -42.83
C ILE A 194 25.83 31.21 -42.82
N ARG A 195 25.34 31.61 -41.64
CA ARG A 195 24.47 32.80 -41.50
C ARG A 195 24.56 33.38 -40.08
N ILE A 196 24.58 34.71 -40.01
CA ILE A 196 24.71 35.56 -38.82
C ILE A 196 23.32 36.14 -38.49
N PRO A 197 22.98 36.40 -37.21
CA PRO A 197 21.60 36.67 -36.79
C PRO A 197 21.12 38.10 -37.07
N ARG A 198 19.82 38.33 -36.92
CA ARG A 198 19.19 39.66 -36.88
C ARG A 198 18.38 39.79 -35.59
N ALA A 199 18.61 40.87 -34.85
CA ALA A 199 17.84 41.24 -33.67
C ALA A 199 16.69 42.20 -34.04
N VAL A 200 15.66 42.23 -33.19
CA VAL A 200 14.61 43.27 -33.10
C VAL A 200 14.32 43.52 -31.62
N THR A 201 13.87 44.72 -31.28
CA THR A 201 13.84 45.29 -29.92
C THR A 201 12.50 45.15 -29.19
N ALA A 202 12.61 45.31 -27.87
CA ALA A 202 11.64 45.55 -26.79
C ALA A 202 10.65 46.73 -27.03
N PRO A 203 9.82 47.18 -26.05
CA PRO A 203 9.53 46.66 -24.69
C PRO A 203 8.02 46.62 -24.30
N ASP A 204 7.72 46.20 -23.06
CA ASP A 204 6.68 46.72 -22.11
C ASP A 204 6.41 45.66 -21.01
N LEU A 205 5.85 45.94 -19.82
CA LEU A 205 5.97 47.05 -18.84
C LEU A 205 5.13 46.61 -17.60
N CYS A 206 5.67 46.68 -16.37
CA CYS A 206 5.00 46.67 -15.03
C CYS A 206 3.87 45.62 -14.73
N GLN A 207 3.59 45.19 -13.50
CA GLN A 207 3.79 45.80 -12.17
C GLN A 207 4.29 44.79 -11.12
N GLU A 208 4.77 45.33 -10.01
CA GLU A 208 5.11 44.63 -8.77
C GLU A 208 4.01 44.90 -7.73
N GLU A 209 3.75 43.95 -6.83
CA GLU A 209 3.04 44.15 -5.56
C GLU A 209 3.77 43.28 -4.52
N GLU A 210 4.44 43.92 -3.55
CA GLU A 210 5.05 43.25 -2.40
C GLU A 210 4.12 43.38 -1.17
N SER A 211 4.02 42.33 -0.36
CA SER A 211 3.48 42.43 1.00
C SER A 211 4.36 41.65 1.98
N SER A 212 5.15 42.38 2.75
CA SER A 212 5.95 41.87 3.87
C SER A 212 5.12 41.74 5.14
N ASP A 213 5.45 40.77 6.00
CA ASP A 213 5.46 40.93 7.46
C ASP A 213 6.35 39.84 8.11
N SER A 214 6.82 40.08 9.34
CA SER A 214 8.06 39.47 9.88
C SER A 214 7.95 38.73 11.25
N GLU A 215 8.92 37.86 11.51
CA GLU A 215 9.22 37.09 12.75
C GLU A 215 9.69 38.03 13.90
N ASP A 216 9.76 37.73 15.22
CA ASP A 216 9.48 36.58 16.13
C ASP A 216 9.31 37.19 17.58
N PRO A 217 9.57 36.60 18.79
CA PRO A 217 9.81 35.22 19.25
C PRO A 217 9.11 34.76 20.58
N GLU A 218 9.40 33.51 20.96
CA GLU A 218 9.52 32.93 22.33
C GLU A 218 8.40 33.03 23.42
N SER A 219 8.00 31.85 23.93
CA SER A 219 8.10 31.51 25.36
C SER A 219 7.94 29.99 25.58
N SER A 220 8.38 29.46 26.73
CA SER A 220 8.45 28.01 27.02
C SER A 220 7.50 27.58 28.14
N GLU A 221 6.76 26.49 27.95
CA GLU A 221 6.32 25.63 29.06
C GLU A 221 6.00 24.19 28.62
N ALA A 222 6.02 23.24 29.57
CA ALA A 222 5.97 21.80 29.28
C ALA A 222 4.61 21.18 29.63
N HIS A 223 3.95 20.53 28.66
CA HIS A 223 2.67 19.87 28.89
C HIS A 223 2.65 18.36 28.67
N GLN A 224 2.24 17.71 29.76
CA GLN A 224 1.97 16.30 29.98
C GLN A 224 1.03 15.69 28.93
N VAL A 225 1.43 14.57 28.33
CA VAL A 225 0.60 13.83 27.36
C VAL A 225 -0.62 13.23 28.05
N ARG A 226 -1.83 13.62 27.61
CA ARG A 226 -3.09 12.93 27.87
C ARG A 226 -3.89 12.82 26.58
N SER A 227 -4.30 11.60 26.23
CA SER A 227 -4.97 11.28 24.96
C SER A 227 -6.49 11.50 25.05
N ALA A 228 -6.94 12.71 24.71
CA ALA A 228 -8.37 12.98 24.50
C ALA A 228 -8.77 12.64 23.06
N LEU A 229 -9.74 11.73 22.87
CA LEU A 229 -10.25 11.31 21.56
C LEU A 229 -11.17 12.37 20.94
N LYS A 230 -10.59 13.50 20.50
CA LYS A 230 -11.35 14.61 19.92
C LYS A 230 -11.66 14.39 18.44
N ILE A 231 -12.61 13.47 18.18
CA ILE A 231 -13.12 13.16 16.84
C ILE A 231 -13.76 14.43 16.23
N ARG A 232 -13.00 15.13 15.38
CA ARG A 232 -13.49 16.24 14.56
C ARG A 232 -14.00 15.72 13.21
N LEU A 233 -15.22 15.21 13.22
CA LEU A 233 -16.02 15.18 12.00
C LEU A 233 -16.44 16.63 11.69
N ASN A 234 -16.26 17.07 10.44
CA ASN A 234 -16.94 18.28 9.97
C ASN A 234 -18.45 17.99 9.90
N PRO A 235 -19.32 18.95 10.23
CA PRO A 235 -20.75 18.82 9.96
C PRO A 235 -20.97 18.73 8.45
N MET A 236 -21.27 17.53 7.95
CA MET A 236 -21.61 17.27 6.56
C MET A 236 -23.11 17.27 6.38
N ASP A 237 -23.54 17.77 5.23
CA ASP A 237 -24.96 17.88 4.87
C ASP A 237 -25.44 16.54 4.29
N PHE A 238 -26.22 15.80 5.08
CA PHE A 238 -26.62 14.43 4.76
C PHE A 238 -27.75 14.35 3.71
N ASP A 239 -28.51 15.41 3.51
CA ASP A 239 -29.69 15.40 2.63
C ASP A 239 -29.30 15.21 1.14
N TYR A 240 -28.10 15.63 0.75
CA TYR A 240 -27.55 15.38 -0.59
C TYR A 240 -27.48 13.88 -0.92
N PHE A 241 -27.03 13.05 0.03
CA PHE A 241 -26.80 11.60 -0.18
C PHE A 241 -28.08 10.76 -0.16
N THR A 242 -29.20 11.29 0.34
CA THR A 242 -30.51 10.61 0.31
C THR A 242 -31.40 11.11 -0.84
N SER A 243 -31.03 12.21 -1.51
CA SER A 243 -31.74 12.73 -2.66
C SER A 243 -31.53 11.86 -3.92
N VAL A 244 -32.59 11.17 -4.36
CA VAL A 244 -32.60 10.53 -5.67
C VAL A 244 -32.72 11.62 -6.73
N VAL A 245 -31.62 11.90 -7.43
CA VAL A 245 -31.58 12.86 -8.53
C VAL A 245 -32.50 12.40 -9.65
N ARG A 246 -33.70 12.99 -9.70
CA ARG A 246 -34.56 13.00 -10.89
C ARG A 246 -34.12 14.18 -11.74
N SER A 247 -33.97 13.98 -13.04
CA SER A 247 -33.73 15.05 -14.00
C SER A 247 -35.03 15.84 -14.24
N ASP A 248 -35.00 17.16 -14.04
CA ASP A 248 -36.15 18.07 -14.21
C ASP A 248 -36.52 18.35 -15.69
N ASP A 249 -36.51 17.30 -16.52
CA ASP A 249 -36.75 17.34 -17.98
C ASP A 249 -37.94 16.45 -18.40
N GLU A 250 -39.10 16.61 -17.77
CA GLU A 250 -40.39 16.45 -18.46
C GLU A 250 -41.39 17.53 -17.98
N THR A 251 -41.74 18.45 -18.88
CA THR A 251 -42.66 19.55 -18.59
C THR A 251 -43.98 19.43 -19.37
N GLN A 252 -45.08 19.68 -18.66
CA GLN A 252 -46.39 20.10 -19.17
C GLN A 252 -47.10 19.18 -20.19
N PHE A 253 -48.10 18.44 -19.69
CA PHE A 253 -49.40 18.34 -20.37
C PHE A 253 -50.55 18.59 -19.37
N GLU A 254 -51.66 19.13 -19.86
CA GLU A 254 -52.65 19.84 -19.03
C GLU A 254 -53.76 18.95 -18.42
N ARG A 255 -54.46 19.50 -17.41
CA ARG A 255 -55.60 18.87 -16.74
C ARG A 255 -56.91 18.99 -17.55
N VAL A 256 -57.35 17.93 -18.21
CA VAL A 256 -58.79 17.67 -18.46
C VAL A 256 -59.09 16.17 -18.41
N GLY A 257 -60.21 15.76 -17.80
CA GLY A 257 -60.78 14.42 -17.95
C GLY A 257 -60.99 13.66 -16.64
N SER A 258 -62.25 13.51 -16.23
CA SER A 258 -62.63 12.65 -15.10
C SER A 258 -63.05 11.27 -15.61
N CYS A 259 -62.32 10.22 -15.22
CA CYS A 259 -62.82 8.85 -15.19
C CYS A 259 -61.92 7.98 -14.29
N ASN A 260 -62.52 7.29 -13.31
CA ASN A 260 -61.83 6.25 -12.54
C ASN A 260 -61.91 4.90 -13.29
N PRO A 261 -60.77 4.25 -13.59
CA PRO A 261 -60.68 2.80 -13.59
C PRO A 261 -60.23 2.31 -12.20
N VAL A 262 -60.80 1.21 -11.73
CA VAL A 262 -60.52 0.65 -10.40
C VAL A 262 -59.06 0.24 -10.29
N GLN A 263 -58.24 1.00 -9.56
CA GLN A 263 -56.97 0.50 -9.06
C GLN A 263 -57.24 -0.62 -8.06
N GLN A 264 -57.08 -1.86 -8.51
CA GLN A 264 -56.95 -3.00 -7.61
C GLN A 264 -55.71 -2.79 -6.74
N LYS A 265 -55.90 -2.30 -5.51
CA LYS A 265 -54.90 -2.45 -4.45
C LYS A 265 -54.71 -3.96 -4.23
N LYS A 266 -53.73 -4.56 -4.91
CA LYS A 266 -53.09 -5.78 -4.42
C LYS A 266 -52.65 -5.46 -2.99
N VAL A 267 -53.28 -6.08 -2.01
CA VAL A 267 -52.81 -6.07 -0.64
C VAL A 267 -51.57 -6.95 -0.62
N VAL A 268 -50.44 -6.37 -1.03
CA VAL A 268 -49.13 -6.91 -0.67
C VAL A 268 -49.10 -6.82 0.85
N SER A 269 -49.25 -7.97 1.51
CA SER A 269 -48.97 -8.09 2.94
C SER A 269 -47.58 -7.53 3.18
N LYS A 270 -47.43 -6.52 4.06
CA LYS A 270 -46.11 -6.03 4.47
C LYS A 270 -45.26 -7.24 4.87
N LEU A 271 -44.22 -7.51 4.09
CA LEU A 271 -43.28 -8.57 4.41
C LEU A 271 -42.52 -8.13 5.66
N ASP A 272 -42.56 -8.93 6.72
CA ASP A 272 -41.72 -8.71 7.89
C ASP A 272 -40.34 -9.34 7.60
N PRO A 273 -39.20 -8.61 7.69
CA PRO A 273 -37.87 -9.21 7.57
C PRO A 273 -37.63 -10.39 8.53
N ARG A 274 -38.38 -10.47 9.64
CA ARG A 274 -38.38 -11.62 10.56
C ARG A 274 -38.86 -12.93 9.93
N ASN A 275 -39.67 -12.86 8.88
CA ASN A 275 -40.13 -14.06 8.14
C ASN A 275 -38.97 -14.80 7.44
N PHE A 276 -37.85 -14.12 7.18
CA PHE A 276 -36.65 -14.70 6.58
C PHE A 276 -35.70 -15.36 7.60
N HIS A 277 -35.96 -15.22 8.91
CA HIS A 277 -35.07 -15.74 9.95
C HIS A 277 -35.12 -17.28 10.05
N ASP A 278 -34.36 -17.94 9.18
CA ASP A 278 -34.01 -19.35 9.32
C ASP A 278 -32.89 -19.56 10.37
N ASP A 279 -32.39 -20.78 10.48
CA ASP A 279 -31.36 -21.12 11.48
C ASP A 279 -29.94 -20.71 11.07
N ARG A 280 -29.70 -20.36 9.79
CA ARG A 280 -28.43 -19.83 9.29
C ARG A 280 -28.29 -18.35 9.67
N ILE A 281 -29.34 -17.55 9.42
CA ILE A 281 -29.42 -16.15 9.89
C ILE A 281 -29.30 -16.10 11.41
N LYS A 282 -29.98 -17.00 12.14
CA LYS A 282 -29.86 -17.11 13.60
C LYS A 282 -28.50 -17.61 14.10
N ASP A 283 -27.66 -18.23 13.27
CA ASP A 283 -26.26 -18.49 13.62
C ASP A 283 -25.48 -17.18 13.52
N VAL A 284 -25.50 -16.50 12.37
CA VAL A 284 -24.77 -15.21 12.17
C VAL A 284 -25.13 -14.19 13.25
N MET A 285 -26.42 -14.05 13.57
CA MET A 285 -26.93 -13.08 14.56
C MET A 285 -26.48 -13.36 16.00
N LYS A 286 -25.92 -14.54 16.30
CA LYS A 286 -25.39 -14.91 17.63
C LYS A 286 -23.87 -14.84 17.71
N GLN A 287 -23.16 -14.72 16.59
CA GLN A 287 -21.71 -14.66 16.59
C GLN A 287 -21.23 -13.26 16.99
N GLU A 288 -20.06 -13.24 17.64
CA GLU A 288 -19.32 -12.05 18.04
C GLU A 288 -17.91 -12.14 17.43
N ILE A 289 -17.13 -11.06 17.45
CA ILE A 289 -15.71 -11.10 17.10
C ILE A 289 -14.85 -10.61 18.26
N ASN A 290 -13.65 -11.18 18.41
CA ASN A 290 -12.69 -10.71 19.41
C ASN A 290 -11.89 -9.49 18.91
N SER A 291 -11.19 -8.81 19.81
CA SER A 291 -10.42 -7.60 19.46
C SER A 291 -9.33 -7.84 18.42
N CYS A 292 -8.69 -9.01 18.42
CA CYS A 292 -7.66 -9.31 17.41
C CYS A 292 -8.28 -9.50 16.03
N GLU A 293 -9.42 -10.19 15.92
CA GLU A 293 -10.19 -10.31 14.68
C GLU A 293 -10.61 -8.94 14.16
N PHE A 294 -11.17 -8.10 15.03
CA PHE A 294 -11.55 -6.72 14.68
C PHE A 294 -10.35 -5.91 14.16
N LYS A 295 -9.21 -5.94 14.87
CA LYS A 295 -7.99 -5.24 14.46
C LYS A 295 -7.45 -5.75 13.12
N MET A 296 -7.47 -7.06 12.86
CA MET A 296 -7.07 -7.62 11.57
C MET A 296 -8.02 -7.21 10.45
N LEU A 297 -9.34 -7.29 10.68
CA LEU A 297 -10.38 -6.91 9.73
C LEU A 297 -10.27 -5.43 9.32
N VAL A 298 -10.01 -4.54 10.28
CA VAL A 298 -9.72 -3.11 10.02
C VAL A 298 -8.49 -2.92 9.13
N ILE A 299 -7.40 -3.67 9.37
CA ILE A 299 -6.17 -3.57 8.56
C ILE A 299 -6.40 -4.08 7.13
N GLU A 300 -7.17 -5.15 6.93
CA GLU A 300 -7.50 -5.67 5.60
C GLU A 300 -8.44 -4.74 4.81
N LEU A 301 -9.44 -4.14 5.46
CA LEU A 301 -10.30 -3.15 4.80
C LEU A 301 -9.53 -1.87 4.40
N LEU A 302 -8.59 -1.42 5.23
CA LEU A 302 -7.67 -0.34 4.86
C LEU A 302 -6.75 -0.74 3.69
N TYR A 303 -6.37 -2.01 3.56
CA TYR A 303 -5.60 -2.52 2.42
C TYR A 303 -6.40 -2.46 1.11
N ASP A 304 -7.66 -2.90 1.13
CA ASP A 304 -8.53 -2.87 -0.05
C ASP A 304 -8.82 -1.43 -0.52
N LEU A 305 -9.00 -0.47 0.41
CA LEU A 305 -9.12 0.97 0.07
C LEU A 305 -7.82 1.53 -0.52
N VAL A 306 -6.65 1.11 -0.01
CA VAL A 306 -5.35 1.45 -0.59
C VAL A 306 -5.18 0.84 -1.99
N GLN A 307 -5.79 -0.30 -2.30
CA GLN A 307 -5.79 -0.82 -3.68
C GLN A 307 -6.68 0.01 -4.62
N SER A 308 -7.89 0.37 -4.21
CA SER A 308 -8.84 1.09 -5.06
C SER A 308 -8.52 2.57 -5.28
N GLU A 309 -7.77 3.23 -4.38
CA GLU A 309 -7.41 4.65 -4.57
C GLU A 309 -6.58 4.90 -5.85
N ASN A 310 -7.19 5.61 -6.81
CA ASN A 310 -6.56 6.07 -8.04
C ASN A 310 -5.99 7.49 -7.88
N ILE A 311 -4.81 7.57 -7.26
CA ILE A 311 -4.08 8.82 -6.96
C ILE A 311 -3.90 9.71 -8.20
N SER A 312 -3.90 9.15 -9.42
CA SER A 312 -3.74 9.88 -10.69
C SER A 312 -4.80 10.97 -10.94
N GLN A 313 -5.92 10.94 -10.22
CA GLN A 313 -7.03 11.88 -10.37
C GLN A 313 -7.14 12.94 -9.24
N GLN A 314 -6.39 12.80 -8.13
CA GLN A 314 -6.53 13.63 -6.93
C GLN A 314 -5.26 14.44 -6.63
N ILE A 315 -4.97 15.44 -7.48
CA ILE A 315 -3.73 16.25 -7.40
C ILE A 315 -3.78 17.29 -6.26
N ASN A 316 -4.98 17.74 -5.84
CA ASN A 316 -5.14 18.94 -5.01
C ASN A 316 -5.43 18.66 -3.51
N THR A 317 -5.54 17.40 -3.09
CA THR A 317 -6.05 17.01 -1.76
C THR A 317 -5.09 16.07 -1.00
N SER A 318 -3.80 16.40 -0.99
CA SER A 318 -2.72 15.61 -0.36
C SER A 318 -3.03 15.14 1.06
N HIS A 319 -3.58 16.01 1.90
CA HIS A 319 -3.94 15.72 3.29
C HIS A 319 -5.13 14.76 3.47
N GLN A 320 -5.84 14.42 2.39
CA GLN A 320 -7.04 13.55 2.39
C GLN A 320 -6.84 12.24 1.61
N SER A 321 -5.63 11.97 1.09
CA SER A 321 -5.34 10.69 0.40
C SER A 321 -5.36 9.53 1.40
N VAL A 322 -6.07 8.45 1.05
CA VAL A 322 -6.19 7.24 1.89
C VAL A 322 -4.83 6.61 2.10
N CYS A 323 -4.02 6.48 1.04
CA CYS A 323 -2.67 5.94 1.14
C CYS A 323 -1.78 6.78 2.06
N LEU A 324 -1.91 8.11 2.09
CA LEU A 324 -1.11 8.93 3.01
C LEU A 324 -1.57 8.77 4.46
N GLN A 325 -2.89 8.76 4.73
CA GLN A 325 -3.43 8.51 6.08
C GLN A 325 -3.01 7.12 6.59
N THR A 326 -3.21 6.11 5.75
CA THR A 326 -2.99 4.69 6.04
C THR A 326 -1.52 4.34 6.20
N MET A 327 -0.62 5.00 5.45
CA MET A 327 0.83 4.92 5.68
C MET A 327 1.22 5.36 7.09
N ASN A 328 0.65 6.49 7.57
CA ASN A 328 0.95 7.03 8.90
C ASN A 328 0.47 6.06 9.99
N PHE A 329 -0.82 5.70 9.92
CA PHE A 329 -1.45 4.75 10.83
C PHE A 329 -0.66 3.43 10.92
N SER A 330 -0.24 2.89 9.77
CA SER A 330 0.55 1.65 9.72
C SER A 330 1.90 1.82 10.39
N LEU A 331 2.62 2.91 10.14
CA LEU A 331 3.95 3.18 10.70
C LEU A 331 3.91 3.45 12.21
N GLU A 332 2.93 4.24 12.66
CA GLU A 332 2.72 4.58 14.07
C GLU A 332 2.29 3.34 14.88
N THR A 333 1.37 2.55 14.34
CA THR A 333 0.92 1.29 14.97
C THR A 333 2.03 0.24 14.99
N LEU A 334 2.82 0.10 13.92
CA LEU A 334 4.00 -0.77 13.91
C LEU A 334 5.06 -0.33 14.93
N CYS A 335 5.28 0.97 15.11
CA CYS A 335 6.15 1.48 16.18
C CYS A 335 5.63 1.08 17.57
N SER A 336 4.32 1.24 17.82
CA SER A 336 3.69 0.81 19.08
C SER A 336 3.89 -0.70 19.31
N LEU A 337 3.57 -1.54 18.33
CA LEU A 337 3.71 -3.01 18.43
C LEU A 337 5.18 -3.48 18.52
N GLN A 338 6.15 -2.72 18.00
CA GLN A 338 7.56 -3.13 17.98
C GLN A 338 8.38 -2.61 19.16
N PHE A 339 8.03 -1.45 19.71
CA PHE A 339 8.77 -0.78 20.81
C PHE A 339 7.99 -0.70 22.13
N GLY A 340 6.69 -0.98 22.13
CA GLY A 340 5.87 -1.06 23.35
C GLY A 340 6.08 -2.36 24.15
N SER A 341 5.44 -2.42 25.32
CA SER A 341 5.33 -3.63 26.15
C SER A 341 4.51 -4.72 25.46
N GLU A 342 4.82 -5.99 25.76
CA GLU A 342 4.36 -7.13 24.97
C GLU A 342 2.85 -7.38 25.08
N LEU A 343 2.15 -7.28 23.94
CA LEU A 343 0.88 -7.97 23.71
C LEU A 343 1.13 -9.47 23.53
N ASN A 344 0.06 -10.28 23.64
CA ASN A 344 0.08 -11.72 23.37
C ASN A 344 0.86 -12.05 22.08
N ALA A 345 2.00 -12.76 22.22
CA ALA A 345 3.05 -12.80 21.20
C ALA A 345 2.54 -13.23 19.79
N GLY A 346 1.74 -14.31 19.72
CA GLY A 346 1.18 -14.82 18.47
C GLY A 346 0.35 -13.78 17.70
N THR A 347 -0.55 -13.06 18.38
CA THR A 347 -1.38 -12.03 17.73
C THR A 347 -0.56 -10.83 17.29
N ALA A 348 0.50 -10.49 18.04
CA ALA A 348 1.41 -9.40 17.69
C ALA A 348 2.17 -9.68 16.36
N TYR A 349 2.55 -10.93 16.08
CA TYR A 349 3.19 -11.28 14.80
C TYR A 349 2.24 -11.12 13.60
N HIS A 350 0.98 -11.55 13.74
CA HIS A 350 -0.01 -11.46 12.66
C HIS A 350 -0.34 -9.99 12.32
N LEU A 351 -0.57 -9.16 13.35
CA LEU A 351 -0.79 -7.72 13.20
C LEU A 351 0.43 -7.01 12.58
N LYS A 352 1.66 -7.31 13.03
CA LYS A 352 2.89 -6.76 12.43
C LYS A 352 3.03 -7.12 10.95
N CYS A 353 2.72 -8.36 10.57
CA CYS A 353 2.75 -8.77 9.18
C CYS A 353 1.75 -7.97 8.33
N LEU A 354 0.47 -7.95 8.73
CA LEU A 354 -0.59 -7.23 8.01
C LEU A 354 -0.31 -5.73 7.89
N LEU A 355 0.07 -5.05 8.98
CA LEU A 355 0.44 -3.62 8.95
C LEU A 355 1.67 -3.35 8.09
N SER A 356 2.61 -4.29 7.97
CA SER A 356 3.77 -4.12 7.08
C SER A 356 3.43 -4.28 5.59
N ARG A 357 2.46 -5.14 5.25
CA ARG A 357 1.87 -5.21 3.90
C ARG A 357 1.17 -3.90 3.56
N LEU A 358 0.38 -3.38 4.51
CA LEU A 358 -0.38 -2.15 4.38
C LEU A 358 0.53 -0.91 4.23
N LEU A 359 1.57 -0.80 5.06
CA LEU A 359 2.60 0.24 4.94
C LEU A 359 3.31 0.19 3.58
N LEU A 360 3.76 -0.99 3.15
CA LEU A 360 4.47 -1.15 1.87
C LEU A 360 3.57 -0.78 0.68
N SER A 361 2.33 -1.27 0.65
CA SER A 361 1.38 -0.93 -0.42
C SER A 361 1.04 0.57 -0.45
N SER A 362 0.90 1.20 0.72
CA SER A 362 0.67 2.64 0.82
C SER A 362 1.88 3.42 0.29
N LEU A 363 3.10 2.98 0.61
CA LEU A 363 4.33 3.58 0.08
C LEU A 363 4.47 3.41 -1.44
N ASP A 364 4.20 2.22 -1.99
CA ASP A 364 4.29 1.97 -3.44
C ASP A 364 3.30 2.87 -4.23
N LYS A 365 2.13 3.18 -3.66
CA LYS A 365 1.17 4.15 -4.21
C LYS A 365 1.67 5.61 -4.05
N VAL A 366 2.08 6.01 -2.85
CA VAL A 366 2.46 7.41 -2.52
C VAL A 366 3.76 7.86 -3.20
N LEU A 367 4.79 7.00 -3.24
CA LEU A 367 6.11 7.32 -3.78
C LEU A 367 6.13 7.52 -5.31
N VAL A 368 5.05 7.18 -6.02
CA VAL A 368 4.92 7.49 -7.45
C VAL A 368 4.77 9.00 -7.70
N GLN A 369 4.21 9.76 -6.74
CA GLN A 369 3.99 11.20 -6.87
C GLN A 369 5.10 12.01 -6.13
N PRO A 370 5.86 12.87 -6.84
CA PRO A 370 6.88 13.73 -6.22
C PRO A 370 6.35 14.65 -5.12
N GLU A 371 5.14 15.17 -5.29
CA GLU A 371 4.49 16.13 -4.40
C GLU A 371 4.23 15.49 -3.03
N MET A 372 3.68 14.28 -3.04
CA MET A 372 3.38 13.48 -1.84
C MET A 372 4.66 12.96 -1.17
N THR A 373 5.72 12.72 -1.93
CA THR A 373 7.00 12.22 -1.39
C THR A 373 7.65 13.20 -0.41
N SER A 374 7.39 14.51 -0.54
CA SER A 374 7.81 15.51 0.45
C SER A 374 7.16 15.27 1.83
N ALA A 375 5.86 14.94 1.86
CA ALA A 375 5.16 14.63 3.11
C ALA A 375 5.66 13.33 3.77
N VAL A 376 6.06 12.33 2.98
CA VAL A 376 6.72 11.11 3.46
C VAL A 376 8.06 11.43 4.13
N LEU A 377 8.83 12.37 3.57
CA LEU A 377 10.10 12.82 4.16
C LEU A 377 9.89 13.57 5.47
N GLN A 378 8.97 14.54 5.50
CA GLN A 378 8.68 15.37 6.68
C GLN A 378 8.25 14.52 7.90
N LYS A 379 7.56 13.40 7.65
CA LYS A 379 7.13 12.45 8.69
C LYS A 379 8.24 11.48 9.15
N GLY A 380 9.48 11.63 8.68
CA GLY A 380 10.62 10.83 9.13
C GLY A 380 10.54 9.33 8.80
N VAL A 381 9.73 8.95 7.79
CA VAL A 381 9.40 7.54 7.51
C VAL A 381 10.64 6.67 7.31
N LEU A 382 11.63 7.14 6.55
CA LEU A 382 12.88 6.38 6.33
C LEU A 382 13.68 6.16 7.65
N PRO A 383 14.04 7.19 8.44
CA PRO A 383 14.61 7.00 9.78
C PRO A 383 13.85 6.02 10.68
N ILE A 384 12.51 6.08 10.69
CA ILE A 384 11.68 5.21 11.52
C ILE A 384 11.76 3.75 11.02
N MET A 385 11.61 3.51 9.72
CA MET A 385 11.72 2.17 9.12
C MET A 385 13.13 1.58 9.27
N LEU A 386 14.18 2.40 9.20
CA LEU A 386 15.55 1.98 9.50
C LEU A 386 15.66 1.51 10.95
N ARG A 387 15.25 2.34 11.92
CA ARG A 387 15.26 1.99 13.36
C ARG A 387 14.47 0.72 13.65
N MET A 388 13.32 0.54 13.00
CA MET A 388 12.48 -0.66 13.10
C MET A 388 13.21 -1.89 12.56
N ALA A 389 13.82 -1.82 11.38
CA ALA A 389 14.63 -2.91 10.83
C ALA A 389 15.83 -3.27 11.71
N GLU A 390 16.54 -2.27 12.26
CA GLU A 390 17.65 -2.51 13.18
C GLU A 390 17.24 -3.24 14.46
N ASP A 391 16.04 -2.97 14.95
CA ASP A 391 15.48 -3.62 16.14
C ASP A 391 15.03 -5.07 15.87
N ILE A 392 14.33 -5.32 14.77
CA ILE A 392 13.95 -6.68 14.37
C ILE A 392 15.21 -7.54 14.16
N LEU A 393 16.26 -6.99 13.51
CA LEU A 393 17.56 -7.64 13.28
C LEU A 393 18.49 -7.71 14.53
N ARG A 394 18.02 -7.18 15.67
CA ARG A 394 18.64 -7.31 17.00
C ARG A 394 17.91 -8.35 17.85
N LYS A 395 16.58 -8.38 17.78
CA LYS A 395 15.72 -9.35 18.48
C LYS A 395 15.78 -10.75 17.86
N HIS A 396 15.71 -10.85 16.54
CA HIS A 396 15.74 -12.15 15.83
C HIS A 396 17.13 -12.37 15.22
N SER A 397 18.11 -12.79 16.03
CA SER A 397 19.40 -13.24 15.50
C SER A 397 19.26 -14.64 14.87
N PRO A 398 20.03 -15.01 13.82
CA PRO A 398 20.00 -16.36 13.24
C PRO A 398 20.40 -17.49 14.20
N GLU A 399 20.99 -17.15 15.35
CA GLU A 399 21.29 -18.08 16.45
C GLU A 399 20.02 -18.35 17.28
N LEU A 400 19.26 -17.30 17.60
CA LEU A 400 18.03 -17.37 18.41
C LEU A 400 16.82 -17.92 17.62
N VAL A 401 16.80 -17.72 16.29
CA VAL A 401 15.73 -18.23 15.39
C VAL A 401 15.55 -19.75 15.50
N LYS A 402 16.58 -20.50 15.87
CA LYS A 402 16.54 -21.97 16.01
C LYS A 402 15.63 -22.47 17.14
N GLU A 403 15.18 -21.58 18.01
CA GLU A 403 14.23 -21.91 19.09
C GLU A 403 12.76 -21.63 18.70
N ILE A 404 12.52 -20.96 17.56
CA ILE A 404 11.19 -20.64 17.04
C ILE A 404 10.58 -21.90 16.42
N LYS A 405 9.73 -22.60 17.19
CA LYS A 405 9.10 -23.87 16.79
C LYS A 405 7.79 -23.72 16.00
N VAL A 406 7.30 -22.50 15.81
CA VAL A 406 6.02 -22.24 15.15
C VAL A 406 6.24 -21.80 13.68
N LEU A 407 5.66 -22.59 12.77
CA LEU A 407 5.66 -22.33 11.31
C LEU A 407 5.09 -20.96 10.96
N GLU A 408 3.97 -20.60 11.60
CA GLU A 408 3.25 -19.35 11.33
C GLU A 408 4.03 -18.11 11.78
N GLU A 409 4.53 -18.08 13.02
CA GLU A 409 5.37 -16.99 13.52
C GLU A 409 6.62 -16.79 12.65
N SER A 410 7.22 -17.89 12.17
CA SER A 410 8.35 -17.87 11.23
C SER A 410 7.97 -17.25 9.89
N LEU A 411 6.78 -17.56 9.37
CA LEU A 411 6.27 -17.02 8.09
C LEU A 411 6.04 -15.52 8.18
N MET A 412 5.34 -15.09 9.24
CA MET A 412 4.97 -13.70 9.50
C MET A 412 6.20 -12.85 9.84
N THR A 413 7.15 -13.37 10.62
CA THR A 413 8.42 -12.67 10.93
C THR A 413 9.30 -12.53 9.69
N SER A 414 9.47 -13.60 8.90
CA SER A 414 10.18 -13.56 7.61
C SER A 414 9.57 -12.53 6.65
N GLU A 415 8.25 -12.35 6.69
CA GLU A 415 7.54 -11.39 5.84
C GLU A 415 7.65 -9.95 6.35
N PHE A 416 7.49 -9.73 7.65
CA PHE A 416 7.65 -8.43 8.28
C PHE A 416 9.05 -7.86 8.05
N VAL A 417 10.10 -8.69 8.26
CA VAL A 417 11.50 -8.36 7.94
C VAL A 417 11.66 -7.97 6.46
N PHE A 418 11.07 -8.74 5.56
CA PHE A 418 11.12 -8.47 4.12
C PHE A 418 10.44 -7.14 3.76
N ASN A 419 9.20 -6.92 4.21
CA ASN A 419 8.40 -5.75 3.83
C ASN A 419 9.05 -4.43 4.28
N ILE A 420 9.57 -4.38 5.52
CA ILE A 420 10.24 -3.17 6.03
C ILE A 420 11.52 -2.87 5.24
N ILE A 421 12.38 -3.85 5.00
CA ILE A 421 13.63 -3.63 4.25
C ILE A 421 13.38 -3.34 2.78
N TYR A 422 12.40 -3.99 2.16
CA TYR A 422 12.00 -3.70 0.78
C TYR A 422 11.48 -2.27 0.65
N GLY A 423 10.60 -1.83 1.58
CA GLY A 423 10.13 -0.45 1.65
C GLY A 423 11.25 0.57 1.86
N VAL A 424 12.22 0.29 2.73
CA VAL A 424 13.43 1.13 2.91
C VAL A 424 14.18 1.30 1.59
N ILE A 425 14.43 0.22 0.84
CA ILE A 425 15.13 0.28 -0.46
C ILE A 425 14.29 1.05 -1.49
N THR A 426 12.96 0.84 -1.52
CA THR A 426 12.04 1.53 -2.44
C THR A 426 11.97 3.03 -2.17
N VAL A 427 11.89 3.46 -0.90
CA VAL A 427 11.97 4.87 -0.51
C VAL A 427 13.30 5.47 -0.98
N VAL A 428 14.44 4.84 -0.64
CA VAL A 428 15.77 5.33 -1.05
C VAL A 428 15.91 5.42 -2.59
N HIS A 429 15.41 4.43 -3.33
CA HIS A 429 15.44 4.44 -4.79
C HIS A 429 14.51 5.52 -5.40
N CYS A 430 13.34 5.75 -4.80
CA CYS A 430 12.45 6.83 -5.21
C CYS A 430 13.10 8.21 -5.02
N LEU A 431 13.65 8.45 -3.82
CA LEU A 431 14.33 9.71 -3.48
C LEU A 431 15.49 10.03 -4.41
N LEU A 432 16.25 9.03 -4.84
CA LEU A 432 17.30 9.16 -5.86
C LEU A 432 16.76 9.50 -7.26
N GLY A 433 15.60 8.96 -7.61
CA GLY A 433 14.90 9.24 -8.87
C GLY A 433 14.42 10.69 -8.96
N GLN A 434 13.88 11.21 -7.86
CA GLN A 434 13.36 12.58 -7.75
C GLN A 434 14.50 13.61 -7.59
N ASN A 435 15.47 13.36 -6.70
CA ASN A 435 16.59 14.26 -6.42
C ASN A 435 17.81 14.02 -7.35
N SER A 436 17.53 13.80 -8.64
CA SER A 436 18.55 13.59 -9.69
C SER A 436 19.20 14.89 -10.22
N SER A 437 18.92 16.05 -9.62
CA SER A 437 19.52 17.36 -9.91
C SER A 437 20.64 17.69 -8.90
N PRO A 438 21.71 18.40 -9.29
CA PRO A 438 22.82 18.70 -8.38
C PRO A 438 22.35 19.40 -7.10
N ASP A 439 21.45 20.37 -7.22
CA ASP A 439 21.02 21.29 -6.16
C ASP A 439 20.09 20.64 -5.12
N LYS A 440 19.64 19.41 -5.37
CA LYS A 440 18.81 18.61 -4.44
C LYS A 440 19.54 17.37 -3.92
N LEU A 441 20.77 17.14 -4.36
CA LEU A 441 21.45 15.88 -4.14
C LEU A 441 21.88 15.70 -2.68
N ASP A 442 22.21 16.77 -1.97
CA ASP A 442 22.69 16.71 -0.58
C ASP A 442 21.59 16.30 0.42
N GLN A 443 20.33 16.69 0.15
CA GLN A 443 19.17 16.19 0.90
C GLN A 443 19.01 14.67 0.74
N PHE A 444 19.18 14.16 -0.48
CA PHE A 444 19.22 12.72 -0.74
C PHE A 444 20.42 12.05 -0.06
N LEU A 445 21.62 12.61 -0.19
CA LEU A 445 22.86 12.03 0.35
C LEU A 445 22.79 11.87 1.87
N THR A 446 22.24 12.87 2.57
CA THR A 446 22.05 12.82 4.04
C THR A 446 21.23 11.59 4.46
N LEU A 447 20.08 11.38 3.82
CA LEU A 447 19.19 10.24 4.07
C LEU A 447 19.78 8.91 3.57
N PHE A 448 20.49 8.94 2.44
CA PHE A 448 21.18 7.78 1.88
C PHE A 448 22.31 7.29 2.80
N TYR A 449 23.07 8.20 3.42
CA TYR A 449 24.14 7.84 4.35
C TYR A 449 23.59 7.27 5.67
N GLN A 450 22.38 7.63 6.10
CA GLN A 450 21.70 6.94 7.21
C GLN A 450 21.45 5.47 6.85
N PHE A 451 20.81 5.21 5.71
CA PHE A 451 20.60 3.84 5.19
C PHE A 451 21.93 3.08 4.97
N GLY A 452 22.95 3.74 4.42
CA GLY A 452 24.25 3.14 4.13
C GLY A 452 25.06 2.80 5.39
N ASN A 453 24.87 3.53 6.49
CA ASN A 453 25.55 3.30 7.76
C ASN A 453 24.79 2.35 8.70
N SER A 454 23.50 2.09 8.47
CA SER A 454 22.70 1.22 9.34
C SER A 454 23.31 -0.17 9.57
N LEU A 455 23.30 -0.60 10.84
CA LEU A 455 24.03 -1.76 11.38
C LEU A 455 25.51 -1.83 10.93
N ASN A 456 26.19 -0.68 10.85
CA ASN A 456 27.54 -0.49 10.32
C ASN A 456 27.70 -0.99 8.87
N GLY A 457 26.75 -0.62 8.00
CA GLY A 457 26.72 -1.05 6.60
C GLY A 457 26.45 -2.54 6.41
N ARG A 458 25.78 -3.18 7.38
CA ARG A 458 25.42 -4.61 7.34
C ARG A 458 23.91 -4.89 7.37
N LEU A 459 23.09 -3.85 7.21
CA LEU A 459 21.62 -3.96 7.22
C LEU A 459 21.11 -5.04 6.25
N ILE A 460 21.53 -4.97 4.99
CA ILE A 460 21.05 -5.84 3.90
C ILE A 460 21.54 -7.30 4.06
N ASP A 461 22.81 -7.53 4.37
CA ASP A 461 23.34 -8.88 4.59
C ASP A 461 22.80 -9.54 5.85
N LYS A 462 22.58 -8.79 6.95
CA LYS A 462 21.84 -9.30 8.10
C LYS A 462 20.40 -9.66 7.74
N THR A 463 19.72 -8.81 6.96
CA THR A 463 18.34 -9.09 6.50
C THR A 463 18.24 -10.38 5.72
N VAL A 464 19.06 -10.54 4.68
CA VAL A 464 19.05 -11.75 3.84
C VAL A 464 19.46 -12.98 4.66
N SER A 465 20.42 -12.85 5.58
CA SER A 465 20.80 -13.96 6.48
C SER A 465 19.65 -14.37 7.42
N LEU A 466 18.90 -13.42 7.97
CA LEU A 466 17.73 -13.70 8.82
C LEU A 466 16.61 -14.37 8.00
N ILE A 467 16.22 -13.80 6.86
CA ILE A 467 15.21 -14.40 5.97
C ILE A 467 15.60 -15.83 5.60
N LEU A 468 16.88 -16.08 5.29
CA LEU A 468 17.36 -17.41 4.94
C LEU A 468 17.48 -18.37 6.13
N SER A 469 17.60 -17.90 7.38
CA SER A 469 17.54 -18.79 8.56
C SER A 469 16.17 -19.45 8.75
N PHE A 470 15.09 -18.89 8.20
CA PHE A 470 13.77 -19.54 8.15
C PHE A 470 13.61 -20.54 6.98
N SER A 471 14.64 -20.81 6.18
CA SER A 471 14.53 -21.68 4.98
C SER A 471 14.38 -23.16 5.32
N GLU A 472 14.72 -23.60 6.53
CA GLU A 472 14.43 -24.95 7.02
C GLU A 472 12.92 -25.21 7.09
N VAL A 473 12.13 -24.15 7.28
CA VAL A 473 10.67 -24.19 7.46
C VAL A 473 9.93 -23.74 6.19
N ILE A 474 10.45 -22.72 5.47
CA ILE A 474 9.73 -22.08 4.34
C ILE A 474 10.67 -21.79 3.14
N PRO A 475 11.32 -22.82 2.55
CA PRO A 475 12.47 -22.63 1.64
C PRO A 475 12.18 -21.75 0.42
N LYS A 476 11.02 -21.93 -0.25
CA LYS A 476 10.63 -21.14 -1.43
C LYS A 476 10.43 -19.65 -1.09
N LYS A 477 9.45 -19.34 -0.22
CA LYS A 477 9.09 -17.94 0.12
C LYS A 477 10.31 -17.19 0.69
N CYS A 478 11.19 -17.82 1.48
CA CYS A 478 12.43 -17.20 1.96
C CYS A 478 13.45 -16.93 0.84
N THR A 479 13.69 -17.92 -0.03
CA THR A 479 14.61 -17.76 -1.17
C THR A 479 14.15 -16.66 -2.12
N ASP A 480 12.84 -16.55 -2.38
CA ASP A 480 12.32 -15.55 -3.32
C ASP A 480 12.22 -14.14 -2.69
N ARG A 481 11.94 -14.02 -1.39
CA ARG A 481 12.12 -12.78 -0.61
C ARG A 481 13.58 -12.29 -0.66
N ALA A 482 14.55 -13.20 -0.48
CA ALA A 482 15.97 -12.88 -0.61
C ALA A 482 16.36 -12.44 -2.04
N LYS A 483 15.94 -13.18 -3.08
CA LYS A 483 16.14 -12.80 -4.49
C LYS A 483 15.58 -11.40 -4.79
N ARG A 484 14.38 -11.06 -4.28
CA ARG A 484 13.75 -9.73 -4.47
C ARG A 484 14.58 -8.60 -3.85
N ILE A 485 15.09 -8.76 -2.63
CA ILE A 485 15.98 -7.76 -1.99
C ILE A 485 17.24 -7.53 -2.84
N ILE A 486 17.87 -8.60 -3.31
CA ILE A 486 19.12 -8.53 -4.10
C ILE A 486 18.88 -7.87 -5.46
N VAL A 487 17.72 -8.11 -6.10
CA VAL A 487 17.27 -7.37 -7.30
C VAL A 487 17.16 -5.88 -7.02
N SER A 488 16.45 -5.46 -5.96
CA SER A 488 16.25 -4.04 -5.64
C SER A 488 17.58 -3.32 -5.33
N VAL A 489 18.54 -4.00 -4.69
CA VAL A 489 19.91 -3.46 -4.48
C VAL A 489 20.67 -3.28 -5.80
N SER A 490 20.58 -4.22 -6.73
CA SER A 490 21.20 -4.08 -8.07
C SER A 490 20.55 -2.95 -8.89
N GLN A 491 19.23 -2.77 -8.77
CA GLN A 491 18.51 -1.65 -9.37
C GLN A 491 18.97 -0.30 -8.76
N LEU A 492 19.14 -0.22 -7.44
CA LEU A 492 19.67 0.97 -6.75
C LEU A 492 21.12 1.30 -7.17
N ILE A 493 22.01 0.30 -7.28
CA ILE A 493 23.37 0.48 -7.84
C ILE A 493 23.31 1.06 -9.26
N THR A 494 22.41 0.52 -10.08
CA THR A 494 22.21 0.96 -11.47
C THR A 494 21.64 2.38 -11.55
N ALA A 495 20.72 2.74 -10.65
CA ALA A 495 20.18 4.09 -10.53
C ALA A 495 21.24 5.10 -10.08
N LEU A 496 22.07 4.76 -9.08
CA LEU A 496 23.16 5.62 -8.60
C LEU A 496 24.18 5.91 -9.71
N LYS A 497 24.58 4.89 -10.48
CA LYS A 497 25.45 5.09 -11.66
C LYS A 497 24.83 6.04 -12.68
N LYS A 498 23.56 5.83 -13.04
CA LYS A 498 22.82 6.70 -13.97
C LYS A 498 22.73 8.13 -13.45
N THR A 499 22.47 8.33 -12.15
CA THR A 499 22.41 9.68 -11.56
C THR A 499 23.78 10.34 -11.46
N ARG A 500 24.86 9.61 -11.15
CA ARG A 500 26.23 10.16 -11.24
C ARG A 500 26.51 10.71 -12.64
N THR A 501 26.25 9.93 -13.69
CA THR A 501 26.45 10.39 -15.07
C THR A 501 25.59 11.61 -15.42
N LYS A 502 24.32 11.69 -14.96
CA LYS A 502 23.48 12.91 -15.14
C LYS A 502 24.09 14.13 -14.45
N VAL A 503 24.51 14.00 -13.20
CA VAL A 503 24.98 15.14 -12.38
C VAL A 503 26.34 15.65 -12.84
N VAL A 504 27.30 14.76 -13.13
CA VAL A 504 28.60 15.11 -13.75
C VAL A 504 28.37 15.85 -15.07
N HIS A 505 27.47 15.35 -15.92
CA HIS A 505 27.11 15.99 -17.17
C HIS A 505 26.46 17.36 -16.96
N ALA A 506 25.51 17.50 -16.02
CA ALA A 506 24.83 18.76 -15.72
C ALA A 506 25.78 19.85 -15.22
N ARG A 507 26.75 19.50 -14.36
CA ARG A 507 27.83 20.39 -13.90
C ARG A 507 28.66 20.99 -15.05
N GLN A 508 28.74 20.29 -16.19
CA GLN A 508 29.60 20.65 -17.33
C GLN A 508 28.84 21.12 -18.57
N CYS A 509 27.53 20.84 -18.66
CA CYS A 509 26.72 21.12 -19.86
C CYS A 509 25.37 21.76 -19.49
N LYS A 510 25.29 23.10 -19.60
CA LYS A 510 24.08 23.90 -19.36
C LYS A 510 22.94 23.69 -20.39
N ARG A 511 22.92 22.58 -21.14
CA ARG A 511 21.92 22.27 -22.19
C ARG A 511 20.91 21.22 -21.72
N ASN A 512 19.83 21.69 -21.09
CA ASN A 512 18.78 20.89 -20.42
C ASN A 512 18.29 19.63 -21.18
N LYS A 513 18.25 19.63 -22.52
CA LYS A 513 17.90 18.46 -23.34
C LYS A 513 18.68 18.46 -24.65
N HIS A 514 19.46 17.42 -24.96
CA HIS A 514 20.11 17.25 -26.27
C HIS A 514 20.48 15.78 -26.57
N LYS A 515 20.41 15.35 -27.84
CA LYS A 515 20.59 13.93 -28.25
C LYS A 515 22.05 13.44 -28.36
N LYS A 516 22.98 14.35 -28.64
CA LYS A 516 24.43 14.06 -28.75
C LYS A 516 25.16 15.20 -28.05
N CYS A 517 25.81 14.92 -26.91
CA CYS A 517 26.73 15.87 -26.33
C CYS A 517 28.07 15.84 -27.08
N LEU A 518 28.73 16.99 -27.17
CA LEU A 518 30.14 17.06 -27.57
C LEU A 518 31.05 16.61 -26.42
N SER A 519 30.62 16.71 -25.16
CA SER A 519 31.34 16.26 -23.96
C SER A 519 31.22 14.74 -23.73
N LYS A 520 31.53 13.94 -24.77
CA LYS A 520 31.51 12.46 -24.69
C LYS A 520 32.56 11.87 -23.72
N SER A 521 33.66 12.56 -23.46
CA SER A 521 34.78 12.08 -22.64
C SER A 521 34.39 11.75 -21.19
N PHE A 522 33.35 12.39 -20.65
CA PHE A 522 33.03 12.35 -19.22
C PHE A 522 32.21 11.11 -18.78
N ILE A 523 31.86 10.21 -19.71
CA ILE A 523 31.15 8.95 -19.41
C ILE A 523 32.01 8.03 -18.52
N HIS A 524 33.34 8.14 -18.59
CA HIS A 524 34.28 7.24 -17.93
C HIS A 524 35.05 7.86 -16.75
N HIS A 525 34.82 9.14 -16.42
CA HIS A 525 35.49 9.78 -15.29
C HIS A 525 34.85 9.40 -13.94
N HIS A 526 35.68 9.26 -12.91
CA HIS A 526 35.19 9.21 -11.54
C HIS A 526 34.81 10.62 -11.06
N ASP A 527 33.76 10.71 -10.24
CA ASP A 527 33.37 11.90 -9.48
C ASP A 527 32.92 11.44 -8.09
N ASN A 528 33.40 12.15 -7.07
CA ASN A 528 33.23 11.80 -5.65
C ASN A 528 31.83 12.13 -5.09
N ILE A 529 30.85 12.51 -5.93
CA ILE A 529 29.41 12.69 -5.59
C ILE A 529 28.87 11.65 -4.59
N PHE A 530 29.26 10.37 -4.74
CA PHE A 530 28.82 9.27 -3.88
C PHE A 530 29.95 8.71 -3.03
N GLY A 531 30.90 9.53 -2.58
CA GLY A 531 32.07 9.11 -1.80
C GLY A 531 33.34 8.81 -2.63
N THR A 532 34.44 8.56 -1.93
CA THR A 532 35.79 8.39 -2.49
C THR A 532 36.10 6.94 -2.88
N VAL A 533 37.31 6.66 -3.41
CA VAL A 533 37.76 5.29 -3.70
C VAL A 533 37.64 4.41 -2.44
N TYR A 534 37.21 3.15 -2.59
CA TYR A 534 37.07 2.25 -1.44
C TYR A 534 38.45 1.92 -0.83
N VAL A 535 38.70 2.39 0.39
CA VAL A 535 39.99 2.20 1.10
C VAL A 535 39.92 1.04 2.12
N GLY A 536 38.73 0.48 2.35
CA GLY A 536 38.56 -0.72 3.17
C GLY A 536 38.55 -0.50 4.69
N SER A 537 38.56 0.76 5.17
CA SER A 537 38.29 1.04 6.58
C SER A 537 36.84 0.68 6.94
N VAL A 538 36.68 0.00 8.08
CA VAL A 538 35.38 -0.34 8.68
C VAL A 538 34.79 0.82 9.49
N LEU A 539 35.63 1.78 9.90
CA LEU A 539 35.19 3.07 10.45
C LEU A 539 35.38 4.17 9.40
N PRO A 540 34.33 4.91 9.01
CA PRO A 540 34.53 6.16 8.30
C PRO A 540 35.14 7.20 9.25
N SER A 541 36.12 7.96 8.77
CA SER A 541 36.35 9.29 9.36
C SER A 541 35.18 10.20 8.97
N SER A 542 34.93 11.25 9.74
CA SER A 542 33.86 12.23 9.43
C SER A 542 34.02 12.94 8.07
N THR A 543 35.18 12.79 7.41
CA THR A 543 35.55 13.49 6.17
C THR A 543 35.72 12.58 4.94
N GLN A 544 35.75 11.25 5.08
CA GLN A 544 35.95 10.33 3.95
C GLN A 544 35.03 9.09 4.02
N GLN A 545 33.94 9.14 3.26
CA GLN A 545 33.03 8.00 3.04
C GLN A 545 33.45 7.20 1.80
N ASN A 546 33.52 5.86 1.92
CA ASN A 546 33.75 4.96 0.79
C ASN A 546 32.65 5.10 -0.28
N CYS A 547 33.00 4.94 -1.57
CA CYS A 547 32.04 5.06 -2.67
C CYS A 547 30.80 4.19 -2.46
N SER A 548 29.62 4.79 -2.33
CA SER A 548 28.35 4.10 -2.04
C SER A 548 27.99 3.04 -3.08
N ILE A 549 28.35 3.29 -4.34
CA ILE A 549 28.18 2.33 -5.44
C ILE A 549 29.06 1.10 -5.22
N SER A 550 30.29 1.29 -4.73
CA SER A 550 31.18 0.19 -4.34
C SER A 550 30.73 -0.52 -3.07
N ALA A 551 30.17 0.20 -2.09
CA ALA A 551 29.67 -0.37 -0.83
C ALA A 551 28.46 -1.28 -1.07
N LEU A 552 27.47 -0.82 -1.84
CA LEU A 552 26.32 -1.67 -2.24
C LEU A 552 26.76 -2.86 -3.10
N PHE A 553 27.72 -2.68 -4.00
CA PHE A 553 28.28 -3.80 -4.78
C PHE A 553 29.07 -4.78 -3.89
N MET A 554 29.75 -4.30 -2.84
CA MET A 554 30.41 -5.15 -1.84
C MET A 554 29.39 -6.04 -1.12
N THR A 555 28.21 -5.50 -0.77
CA THR A 555 27.10 -6.28 -0.23
C THR A 555 26.66 -7.40 -1.17
N LEU A 556 26.59 -7.17 -2.49
CA LEU A 556 26.35 -8.26 -3.45
C LEU A 556 27.44 -9.34 -3.38
N THR A 557 28.71 -8.97 -3.25
CA THR A 557 29.80 -9.97 -3.11
C THR A 557 29.75 -10.79 -1.81
N LYS A 558 29.00 -10.36 -0.78
CA LYS A 558 28.76 -11.17 0.42
C LYS A 558 27.94 -12.41 0.09
N PHE A 559 26.98 -12.29 -0.84
CA PHE A 559 26.12 -13.40 -1.28
C PHE A 559 26.81 -14.41 -2.22
N LEU A 560 28.04 -14.12 -2.63
CA LEU A 560 28.91 -15.10 -3.31
C LEU A 560 29.64 -15.95 -2.26
N SER A 561 28.96 -16.93 -1.66
CA SER A 561 29.51 -17.77 -0.58
C SER A 561 28.94 -19.19 -0.62
N ASP A 562 29.76 -20.17 -0.24
CA ASP A 562 29.44 -21.61 -0.26
C ASP A 562 28.24 -21.95 0.64
N ASN A 563 28.03 -21.18 1.71
CA ASN A 563 26.98 -21.37 2.70
C ASN A 563 25.63 -20.75 2.28
N ILE A 564 25.48 -20.33 1.03
CA ILE A 564 24.30 -19.62 0.51
C ILE A 564 23.72 -20.43 -0.65
N ASP A 565 22.39 -20.45 -0.76
CA ASP A 565 21.70 -21.21 -1.78
C ASP A 565 22.18 -20.88 -3.21
N ARG A 566 22.25 -21.93 -4.04
CA ARG A 566 22.85 -21.88 -5.38
C ARG A 566 22.06 -21.01 -6.35
N ASP A 567 20.74 -20.94 -6.23
CA ASP A 567 19.93 -20.04 -7.07
C ASP A 567 20.14 -18.58 -6.66
N ILE A 568 20.38 -18.32 -5.38
CA ILE A 568 20.74 -16.98 -4.87
C ILE A 568 22.14 -16.58 -5.38
N VAL A 569 23.12 -17.48 -5.34
CA VAL A 569 24.47 -17.23 -5.91
C VAL A 569 24.39 -16.95 -7.42
N ILE A 570 23.67 -17.78 -8.18
CA ILE A 570 23.48 -17.59 -9.63
C ILE A 570 22.78 -16.25 -9.93
N ARG A 571 21.69 -15.95 -9.22
CA ARG A 571 20.96 -14.68 -9.39
C ARG A 571 21.81 -13.47 -9.03
N THR A 572 22.63 -13.58 -7.99
CA THR A 572 23.59 -12.53 -7.58
C THR A 572 24.62 -12.27 -8.68
N LEU A 573 25.22 -13.33 -9.27
CA LEU A 573 26.16 -13.19 -10.39
C LEU A 573 25.52 -12.48 -11.59
N GLN A 574 24.34 -12.93 -12.03
CA GLN A 574 23.58 -12.28 -13.13
C GLN A 574 23.30 -10.78 -12.86
N LEU A 575 22.95 -10.44 -11.61
CA LEU A 575 22.69 -9.07 -11.21
C LEU A 575 23.98 -8.22 -11.11
N MET A 576 25.10 -8.82 -10.71
CA MET A 576 26.42 -8.17 -10.71
C MET A 576 26.93 -7.90 -12.12
N THR A 577 26.72 -8.82 -13.07
CA THR A 577 27.04 -8.63 -14.49
C THR A 577 26.18 -7.52 -15.10
N SER A 578 24.88 -7.48 -14.81
CA SER A 578 23.96 -6.48 -15.41
C SER A 578 24.10 -5.07 -14.84
N CYS A 579 24.40 -4.89 -13.55
CA CYS A 579 24.71 -3.56 -13.00
C CYS A 579 26.19 -3.15 -13.19
N GLY A 580 27.11 -4.13 -13.31
CA GLY A 580 28.55 -3.97 -13.44
C GLY A 580 29.27 -3.53 -12.15
N THR A 581 30.60 -3.57 -12.14
CA THR A 581 31.44 -3.03 -11.05
C THR A 581 31.48 -1.49 -11.04
N CYS A 582 31.98 -0.89 -9.96
CA CYS A 582 32.44 0.51 -9.96
C CYS A 582 33.97 0.54 -10.10
N CYS A 583 34.54 1.56 -10.73
CA CYS A 583 35.99 1.77 -10.76
C CYS A 583 36.60 1.94 -9.35
N CYS A 584 35.81 2.38 -8.38
CA CYS A 584 36.19 2.45 -6.97
C CYS A 584 36.00 1.12 -6.21
N PHE A 585 35.83 -0.02 -6.88
CA PHE A 585 35.67 -1.32 -6.23
C PHE A 585 37.02 -2.07 -6.16
N PRO A 586 37.41 -2.67 -5.01
CA PRO A 586 38.65 -3.42 -4.88
C PRO A 586 38.60 -4.73 -5.67
N ALA A 587 39.00 -4.70 -6.94
CA ALA A 587 38.87 -5.81 -7.90
C ALA A 587 39.40 -7.16 -7.39
N LEU A 588 40.48 -7.16 -6.59
CA LEU A 588 41.06 -8.36 -5.98
C LEU A 588 40.07 -9.13 -5.08
N ILE A 589 39.14 -8.44 -4.40
CA ILE A 589 38.11 -9.08 -3.56
C ILE A 589 37.10 -9.83 -4.43
N LEU A 590 36.64 -9.20 -5.53
CA LEU A 590 35.75 -9.84 -6.50
C LEU A 590 36.44 -11.03 -7.18
N LEU A 591 37.70 -10.87 -7.61
CA LEU A 591 38.46 -11.93 -8.27
C LEU A 591 38.62 -13.15 -7.35
N LYS A 592 38.97 -12.96 -6.07
CA LYS A 592 39.03 -14.06 -5.08
C LYS A 592 37.70 -14.79 -4.92
N LYS A 593 36.57 -14.06 -4.89
CA LYS A 593 35.23 -14.65 -4.81
C LYS A 593 34.85 -15.42 -6.09
N ILE A 594 35.07 -14.86 -7.27
CA ILE A 594 34.79 -15.52 -8.56
C ILE A 594 35.67 -16.75 -8.73
N LEU A 595 36.98 -16.67 -8.46
CA LEU A 595 37.88 -17.82 -8.55
C LEU A 595 37.42 -18.98 -7.65
N LYS A 596 36.97 -18.71 -6.42
CA LYS A 596 36.44 -19.76 -5.54
C LYS A 596 35.20 -20.45 -6.15
N ILE A 597 34.31 -19.68 -6.78
CA ILE A 597 33.12 -20.21 -7.47
C ILE A 597 33.52 -21.01 -8.73
N VAL A 598 34.47 -20.52 -9.53
CA VAL A 598 34.94 -21.19 -10.77
C VAL A 598 35.73 -22.47 -10.47
N LEU A 599 36.40 -22.53 -9.32
CA LEU A 599 37.07 -23.74 -8.81
C LEU A 599 36.11 -24.70 -8.08
N SER A 600 34.84 -24.31 -7.86
CA SER A 600 33.83 -25.22 -7.31
C SER A 600 33.41 -26.26 -8.36
N THR A 601 32.99 -27.44 -7.90
CA THR A 601 32.56 -28.54 -8.78
C THR A 601 31.24 -28.26 -9.51
N ASP A 602 30.45 -27.27 -9.08
CA ASP A 602 29.13 -27.01 -9.66
C ASP A 602 29.23 -26.44 -11.09
N GLN A 603 28.73 -27.19 -12.06
CA GLN A 603 28.68 -26.76 -13.46
C GLN A 603 27.59 -25.70 -13.70
N ARG A 604 26.44 -25.74 -13.02
CA ARG A 604 25.35 -24.75 -13.17
C ARG A 604 25.81 -23.35 -12.78
N VAL A 605 26.52 -23.20 -11.66
CA VAL A 605 26.97 -21.86 -11.22
C VAL A 605 28.00 -21.29 -12.21
N ARG A 606 28.87 -22.15 -12.74
CA ARG A 606 29.85 -21.78 -13.77
C ARG A 606 29.20 -21.37 -15.10
N THR A 607 28.16 -22.08 -15.57
CA THR A 607 27.50 -21.75 -16.86
C THR A 607 26.46 -20.63 -16.76
N SER A 608 25.71 -20.55 -15.66
CA SER A 608 24.48 -19.74 -15.59
C SER A 608 24.65 -18.41 -14.85
N GLY A 609 25.76 -18.22 -14.13
CA GLY A 609 26.16 -16.95 -13.52
C GLY A 609 27.15 -16.13 -14.36
N LEU A 610 27.94 -16.79 -15.22
CA LEU A 610 29.00 -16.19 -16.03
C LEU A 610 28.72 -16.37 -17.53
N VAL A 611 27.61 -15.76 -18.00
CA VAL A 611 27.46 -15.48 -19.44
C VAL A 611 28.43 -14.35 -19.77
N LEU A 612 29.49 -14.68 -20.51
CA LEU A 612 30.51 -13.77 -21.03
C LEU A 612 30.05 -13.06 -22.31
#